data_AF-A0A661R2R5-F1
#
_entry.id   AF-A0A661R2R5-F1
#
_cell.length_a   1.000
_cell.length_b   1.000
_cell.length_c   1.000
_cell.angle_alpha   90.00
_cell.angle_beta   90.00
_cell.angle_gamma   90.00
#
_symmetry.space_group_name_H-M   'P 1'
#
loop_
_entity.id
_entity.type
_entity.pdbx_description
1 polymer ?
#
loop_
_entity_poly.entity_id
_entity_poly.type
_entity_poly.pdbx_seq_one_letter_code
_entity_poly.pdbx_strand_id
1 'polypeptide(L)'
;MDEIRIWNRARSEAQIRKDKDRELTGGEAGLVLYYNFDTISGYIAKDLSINRLDGQIVRAEYSEQTPLGRFKWIYGVLPFLNPTGR
;
A
#
# COMPACT_ATOMS: atom_id res chain seq x y z
N MET A 1 3.84 3.96 2.59
CA MET A 1 2.67 4.82 2.83
C MET A 1 1.50 3.87 2.88
N ASP A 2 0.83 3.74 4.02
CA ASP A 2 -0.22 2.72 4.20
C ASP A 2 -1.63 3.23 3.87
N GLU A 3 -1.88 4.55 3.96
CA GLU A 3 -3.25 5.07 3.85
C GLU A 3 -3.32 6.45 3.19
N ILE A 4 -4.42 6.68 2.46
CA ILE A 4 -4.77 7.98 1.86
C ILE A 4 -6.20 8.35 2.25
N ARG A 5 -6.39 9.59 2.68
CA ARG A 5 -7.68 10.14 3.10
C ARG A 5 -7.89 11.52 2.48
N ILE A 6 -9.03 11.76 1.84
CA ILE A 6 -9.41 13.06 1.27
C ILE A 6 -10.65 13.59 2.00
N TRP A 7 -10.62 14.86 2.37
CA TRP A 7 -11.72 15.53 3.08
C TRP A 7 -12.19 16.74 2.29
N ASN A 8 -13.50 17.00 2.26
CA ASN A 8 -14.07 18.21 1.64
C ASN A 8 -14.07 19.44 2.57
N ARG A 9 -13.38 19.33 3.71
CA ARG A 9 -13.32 20.36 4.75
C ARG A 9 -11.93 20.43 5.33
N ALA A 10 -11.54 21.61 5.79
CA ALA A 10 -10.37 21.76 6.62
C ALA A 10 -10.56 20.99 7.94
N ARG A 11 -9.53 20.24 8.34
CA ARG A 11 -9.45 19.56 9.62
C ARG A 11 -8.52 20.33 10.55
N SER A 12 -8.88 20.39 11.83
CA SER A 12 -8.01 21.01 12.84
C SER A 12 -6.82 20.11 13.18
N GLU A 13 -5.77 20.69 13.72
CA GLU A 13 -4.59 19.93 14.16
C GLU A 13 -4.94 18.86 15.20
N ALA A 14 -5.79 19.19 16.18
CA ALA A 14 -6.26 18.25 17.20
C ALA A 14 -7.02 17.08 16.58
N GLN A 15 -7.85 17.37 15.56
CA GLN A 15 -8.57 16.37 14.79
C GLN A 15 -7.61 15.43 14.04
N ILE A 16 -6.58 15.98 13.37
CA ILE A 16 -5.57 15.19 12.67
C ILE A 16 -4.78 14.32 13.66
N ARG A 17 -4.32 14.90 14.78
CA ARG A 17 -3.58 14.17 15.82
C ARG A 17 -4.38 13.00 16.40
N LYS A 18 -5.68 13.17 16.59
CA LYS A 18 -6.57 12.12 17.12
C LYS A 18 -6.72 10.94 16.16
N ASP A 19 -6.71 11.21 14.85
CA ASP A 19 -7.11 10.23 13.85
C ASP A 19 -5.94 9.67 13.02
N LYS A 20 -4.75 10.29 13.05
CA LYS A 20 -3.62 9.90 12.21
C LYS A 20 -3.07 8.50 12.50
N ASP A 21 -3.19 8.02 13.73
CA ASP A 21 -2.60 6.74 14.17
C ASP A 21 -3.67 5.66 14.42
N ARG A 22 -4.87 5.84 13.88
CA ARG A 22 -5.97 4.88 14.03
C ARG A 22 -6.76 4.73 12.74
N GLU A 23 -7.38 3.59 12.59
CA GLU A 23 -8.37 3.37 11.54
C GLU A 23 -9.65 4.17 11.79
N LEU A 24 -10.23 4.60 10.69
CA LEU A 24 -11.51 5.29 10.61
C LEU A 24 -12.60 4.33 10.13
N THR A 25 -13.84 4.69 10.39
CA THR A 25 -15.02 3.92 9.98
C THR A 25 -15.42 4.14 8.53
N GLY A 26 -14.97 5.24 7.92
CA GLY A 26 -15.37 5.66 6.58
C GLY A 26 -16.61 6.55 6.53
N GLY A 27 -17.36 6.64 7.64
CA GLY A 27 -18.57 7.44 7.80
C GLY A 27 -18.34 8.85 8.35
N GLU A 28 -17.09 9.27 8.50
CA GLU A 28 -16.76 10.54 9.15
C GLU A 28 -17.27 11.75 8.34
N ALA A 29 -17.80 12.73 9.05
CA ALA A 29 -18.36 13.92 8.43
C ALA A 29 -17.31 14.68 7.58
N GLY A 30 -17.55 14.71 6.27
CA GLY A 30 -16.70 15.38 5.29
C GLY A 30 -15.54 14.52 4.75
N LEU A 31 -15.48 13.23 5.09
CA LEU A 31 -14.59 12.28 4.44
C LEU A 31 -15.13 11.95 3.05
N VAL A 32 -14.32 12.17 2.03
CA VAL A 32 -14.68 11.99 0.61
C VAL A 32 -14.08 10.71 0.05
N LEU A 33 -12.85 10.39 0.46
CA LEU A 33 -12.13 9.21 -0.01
C LEU A 33 -11.31 8.63 1.14
N TYR A 34 -11.33 7.32 1.27
CA TYR A 34 -10.48 6.61 2.22
C TYR A 34 -9.97 5.31 1.63
N TYR A 35 -8.70 5.32 1.21
CA TYR A 35 -7.98 4.13 0.80
C TYR A 35 -7.05 3.68 1.92
N ASN A 36 -7.25 2.45 2.37
CA ASN A 36 -6.30 1.73 3.20
C ASN A 36 -5.63 0.66 2.33
N PHE A 37 -4.32 0.75 2.18
CA PHE A 37 -3.56 -0.12 1.28
C PHE A 37 -3.29 -1.52 1.85
N ASP A 38 -3.48 -1.74 3.15
CA ASP A 38 -3.46 -3.07 3.75
C ASP A 38 -4.68 -3.92 3.32
N THR A 39 -5.72 -3.27 2.80
CA THR A 39 -6.96 -3.92 2.33
C THR A 39 -7.06 -4.10 0.82
N ILE A 40 -5.98 -3.81 0.06
CA ILE A 40 -5.96 -3.97 -1.40
C ILE A 40 -6.27 -5.42 -1.78
N SER A 41 -7.11 -5.59 -2.80
CA SER A 41 -7.33 -6.88 -3.45
C SER A 41 -6.91 -6.80 -4.92
N GLY A 42 -5.82 -7.48 -5.28
CA GLY A 42 -5.23 -7.41 -6.61
C GLY A 42 -4.77 -5.98 -6.94
N TYR A 43 -5.42 -5.37 -7.93
CA TYR A 43 -5.15 -3.99 -8.35
C TYR A 43 -6.28 -3.02 -7.98
N ILE A 44 -7.16 -3.40 -7.05
CA ILE A 44 -8.28 -2.56 -6.63
C ILE A 44 -8.02 -2.02 -5.22
N ALA A 45 -7.96 -0.69 -5.11
CA ALA A 45 -8.01 0.04 -3.85
C ALA A 45 -9.48 0.34 -3.53
N LYS A 46 -10.03 -0.35 -2.53
CA LYS A 46 -11.42 -0.12 -2.11
C LYS A 46 -11.54 1.22 -1.40
N ASP A 47 -12.52 2.03 -1.80
CA ASP A 47 -12.89 3.21 -1.03
C ASP A 47 -13.75 2.78 0.17
N LEU A 48 -13.17 2.96 1.35
CA LEU A 48 -13.82 2.68 2.61
C LEU A 48 -14.77 3.81 3.02
N SER A 49 -14.74 4.96 2.34
CA SER A 49 -15.70 6.04 2.56
C SER A 49 -17.12 5.63 2.14
N ILE A 50 -18.09 6.43 2.55
CA ILE A 50 -19.49 6.27 2.11
C ILE A 50 -19.67 6.42 0.59
N ASN A 51 -18.72 7.03 -0.12
CA ASN A 51 -18.86 7.32 -1.55
C ASN A 51 -18.51 6.13 -2.44
N ARG A 52 -17.80 5.12 -1.91
CA ARG A 52 -17.46 3.87 -2.63
C ARG A 52 -16.79 4.11 -3.99
N LEU A 53 -15.93 5.13 -4.04
CA LEU A 53 -15.15 5.49 -5.24
C LEU A 53 -13.93 4.59 -5.37
N ASP A 54 -14.14 3.30 -5.64
CA ASP A 54 -13.07 2.31 -5.77
C ASP A 54 -12.08 2.72 -6.86
N GLY A 55 -10.78 2.65 -6.52
CA GLY A 55 -9.68 3.01 -7.39
C GLY A 55 -9.03 1.80 -8.01
N GLN A 56 -8.55 1.94 -9.24
CA GLN A 56 -7.64 0.97 -9.85
C GLN A 56 -6.19 1.42 -9.67
N ILE A 57 -5.38 0.57 -9.07
CA ILE A 57 -3.95 0.76 -8.94
C ILE A 57 -3.31 0.37 -10.27
N VAL A 58 -2.82 1.37 -11.00
CA VAL A 58 -2.11 1.17 -12.26
C VAL A 58 -0.62 1.34 -12.00
N ARG A 59 0.19 0.36 -12.45
CA ARG A 59 1.65 0.45 -12.45
C ARG A 59 2.25 0.65 -11.05
N ALA A 60 1.77 -0.13 -10.07
CA ALA A 60 2.43 -0.23 -8.77
C ALA A 60 3.71 -1.07 -8.89
N GLU A 61 4.85 -0.42 -8.68
CA GLU A 61 6.14 -1.09 -8.53
C GLU A 61 6.48 -1.11 -7.04
N TYR A 62 6.58 -2.31 -6.45
CA TYR A 62 7.05 -2.44 -5.07
C TYR A 62 8.54 -2.15 -5.05
N SER A 63 8.93 -1.08 -4.34
CA SER A 63 10.34 -0.77 -4.10
C SER A 63 10.66 -1.07 -2.64
N GLU A 64 11.28 -2.21 -2.40
CA GLU A 64 12.02 -2.42 -1.16
C GLU A 64 13.32 -1.62 -1.27
N GLN A 65 13.27 -0.36 -0.86
CA GLN A 65 14.50 0.41 -0.67
C GLN A 65 15.24 -0.18 0.52
N THR A 66 16.10 -1.16 0.26
CA THR A 66 17.09 -1.62 1.22
C THR A 66 18.13 -0.51 1.40
N PRO A 67 18.46 -0.06 2.63
CA PRO A 67 19.40 1.05 2.85
C PRO A 67 20.80 0.84 2.26
N LEU A 68 21.15 -0.41 1.93
CA LEU A 68 22.39 -0.77 1.27
C LEU A 68 22.00 -1.64 0.08
N GLY A 69 21.89 -1.05 -1.11
CA GLY A 69 21.56 -1.79 -2.32
C GLY A 69 22.58 -2.89 -2.60
N ARG A 70 22.35 -4.11 -2.12
CA ARG A 70 22.97 -5.34 -2.64
C ARG A 70 22.41 -6.63 -2.02
N PHE A 71 22.20 -7.58 -2.92
CA PHE A 71 22.05 -9.04 -2.76
C PHE A 71 20.74 -9.58 -2.17
N LYS A 72 19.79 -9.80 -3.08
CA LYS A 72 18.83 -10.91 -2.97
C LYS A 72 19.60 -12.24 -3.06
N TRP A 73 19.91 -12.85 -1.93
CA TRP A 73 20.28 -14.27 -1.92
C TRP A 73 19.03 -15.08 -2.21
N ILE A 74 18.90 -15.62 -3.43
CA ILE A 74 17.97 -16.73 -3.66
C ILE A 74 18.66 -18.01 -3.21
N TYR A 75 18.23 -18.58 -2.09
CA TYR A 75 18.45 -20.01 -1.86
C TYR A 75 17.61 -20.75 -2.90
N GLY A 76 18.22 -21.28 -3.97
CA GLY A 76 17.46 -22.13 -4.90
C GLY A 76 17.95 -22.31 -6.34
N VAL A 77 19.18 -21.91 -6.71
CA VAL A 77 19.75 -22.37 -7.99
C VAL A 77 21.08 -23.05 -7.73
N LEU A 78 21.05 -24.37 -7.55
CA LEU A 78 22.24 -25.19 -7.76
C LEU A 78 22.50 -25.25 -9.26
N PRO A 79 23.67 -24.81 -9.76
CA PRO A 79 24.02 -25.02 -11.15
C PRO A 79 24.24 -26.52 -11.37
N PHE A 80 23.51 -27.08 -12.34
CA PHE A 80 23.73 -28.40 -12.90
C PHE A 80 25.21 -28.55 -13.28
N LEU A 81 25.93 -29.43 -12.59
CA LEU A 81 27.17 -29.98 -13.13
C LEU A 81 26.78 -30.95 -14.24
N ASN A 82 26.96 -30.53 -15.49
CA ASN A 82 27.02 -31.43 -16.63
C ASN A 82 28.49 -31.56 -17.06
N PRO A 83 29.23 -32.61 -16.65
CA PRO A 83 30.50 -32.92 -17.26
C PRO A 83 30.27 -33.88 -18.42
N THR A 84 29.93 -33.36 -19.60
CA THR A 84 30.26 -34.08 -20.84
C THR A 84 31.75 -33.90 -21.11
N GLY A 85 32.52 -34.99 -20.92
CA GLY A 85 33.95 -34.99 -21.20
C GLY A 85 34.55 -36.41 -21.16
N ARG A 86 34.26 -37.18 -22.22
CA ARG A 86 34.82 -38.52 -22.56
C ARG A 86 34.44 -39.71 -21.69
#